data_AF-A0A4U0V505-F1
#
_entry.id   AF-A0A4U0V505-F1
#
_cell.length_a   1.000
_cell.length_b   1.000
_cell.length_c   1.000
_cell.angle_alpha   90.00
_cell.angle_beta   90.00
_cell.angle_gamma   90.00
#
_symmetry.space_group_name_H-M   'P 1'
#
loop_
_entity.id
_entity.type
_entity.pdbx_description
1 polymer ?
#
loop_
_entity_poly.entity_id
_entity_poly.type
_entity_poly.pdbx_seq_one_letter_code
_entity_poly.pdbx_strand_id
1 'polypeptide(L)'
;MTGFTKALFFGGTVPIESTGHDDRALATSGADASASGDSDAEEDVPTGESCDLTHTGSPKESDRVRKSSRVVGGKAVLSKRVVVDYDSDDGRIITLKQQGFSDEYVSQKLIQEGRIRYQAKTVTSRWLRLRKALEAAENERMDDELSDWHEDDVSTCSRIKDLGDKFEADMEKLMEKKWVEVAAVLASRINKKKYSSRACRERFEGLENGTALLPIELDKDQEGRRRLREERMAAAKHRRATAIADARREEEEKVARLEAKKTEALEKRQAVMLLAEKRAAENAKQDGMRKKRAEDRDRMRLAKRTAEAQASAELKWKTTQRVAEKTLWEEMVGKNWRSRTMQDPDGSAVGDADADDDSDASEGSDAEVSDKAHKHHRGLLGGFSLMQDYVPKPDNTTPTPAKVGKAPTAALVTAETMADPRSDLAVEDLNAILRVRGLPAKNAEESRFQAIARLCAADRDMSTADLHDTLRRYFIKIKGTRQEKLRAVAEYEAGEL
;
A
#
# COMPACT_ATOMS: atom_id res chain seq x y z
N MET A 1 31.04 48.46 -15.17
CA MET A 1 30.80 47.00 -15.33
C MET A 1 29.72 46.63 -14.32
N THR A 2 28.57 46.14 -14.78
CA THR A 2 27.38 45.90 -13.94
C THR A 2 27.46 44.53 -13.26
N GLY A 3 27.40 44.52 -11.93
CA GLY A 3 27.36 43.27 -11.15
C GLY A 3 25.98 42.61 -11.24
N PHE A 4 25.95 41.31 -11.48
CA PHE A 4 24.72 40.51 -11.59
C PHE A 4 24.64 39.53 -10.41
N THR A 5 24.35 40.05 -9.21
CA THR A 5 24.11 39.23 -8.01
C THR A 5 22.74 38.56 -8.10
N LYS A 6 22.68 37.44 -8.82
CA LYS A 6 21.46 36.66 -8.98
C LYS A 6 21.26 35.79 -7.74
N ALA A 7 20.32 36.17 -6.87
CA ALA A 7 19.92 35.36 -5.72
C ALA A 7 19.56 33.93 -6.19
N LEU A 8 20.14 32.93 -5.53
CA LEU A 8 19.92 31.52 -5.85
C LEU A 8 18.60 31.08 -5.20
N PHE A 9 17.53 31.13 -5.99
CA PHE A 9 16.21 30.62 -5.61
C PHE A 9 16.27 29.11 -5.33
N PHE A 10 16.16 28.74 -4.04
CA PHE A 10 16.15 27.36 -3.56
C PHE A 10 14.72 26.79 -3.34
N GLY A 11 13.70 27.43 -3.91
CA GLY A 11 12.31 27.01 -3.79
C GLY A 11 11.93 25.83 -4.69
N GLY A 12 11.43 24.75 -4.08
CA GLY A 12 10.52 23.81 -4.75
C GLY A 12 11.12 22.53 -5.32
N THR A 13 11.54 21.60 -4.47
CA THR A 13 11.44 20.16 -4.77
C THR A 13 10.40 19.53 -3.85
N VAL A 14 9.34 18.95 -4.42
CA VAL A 14 8.30 18.23 -3.68
C VAL A 14 8.90 17.12 -2.81
N PRO A 15 8.34 16.87 -1.60
CA PRO A 15 8.87 15.89 -0.68
C PRO A 15 8.68 14.47 -1.22
N ILE A 16 9.78 13.81 -1.56
CA ILE A 16 9.82 12.36 -1.70
C ILE A 16 9.77 11.77 -0.29
N GLU A 17 8.80 10.90 -0.02
CA GLU A 17 8.57 10.35 1.31
C GLU A 17 9.78 9.56 1.84
N SER A 18 10.27 9.97 3.00
CA SER A 18 11.35 9.28 3.72
C SER A 18 10.87 7.93 4.26
N THR A 19 11.12 6.86 3.52
CA THR A 19 11.00 5.49 4.04
C THR A 19 12.32 5.07 4.69
N GLY A 20 12.29 4.88 6.01
CA GLY A 20 13.49 4.94 6.85
C GLY A 20 14.45 3.73 6.88
N HIS A 21 15.66 4.07 7.33
CA HIS A 21 16.77 3.31 7.91
C HIS A 21 17.32 4.22 9.04
N ASP A 22 17.87 3.77 10.17
CA ASP A 22 18.21 2.42 10.64
C ASP A 22 18.16 2.37 12.18
N ASP A 23 17.48 1.35 12.75
CA ASP A 23 17.67 0.95 14.15
C ASP A 23 18.32 -0.43 14.18
N ARG A 24 19.66 -0.45 14.20
CA ARG A 24 20.46 -1.68 14.29
C ARG A 24 21.60 -1.52 15.30
N ALA A 25 21.30 -1.76 16.57
CA ALA A 25 22.11 -2.61 17.47
C ALA A 25 21.52 -2.64 18.89
N LEU A 26 21.24 -3.84 19.40
CA LEU A 26 21.88 -4.42 20.60
C LEU A 26 21.06 -5.62 21.10
N ALA A 27 21.47 -6.81 20.66
CA ALA A 27 21.08 -8.07 21.27
C ALA A 27 22.34 -8.95 21.35
N THR A 28 22.99 -8.94 22.51
CA THR A 28 24.11 -9.82 22.83
C THR A 28 23.84 -10.51 24.15
N SER A 29 23.49 -11.79 24.07
CA SER A 29 23.50 -12.71 25.21
C SER A 29 24.93 -13.01 25.63
N GLY A 30 25.20 -13.03 26.94
CA GLY A 30 26.48 -13.46 27.48
C GLY A 30 26.40 -13.63 28.98
N ALA A 31 26.21 -14.87 29.44
CA ALA A 31 26.48 -15.23 30.82
C ALA A 31 27.94 -15.72 30.89
N ASP A 32 28.72 -15.21 31.85
CA ASP A 32 29.50 -16.09 32.71
C ASP A 32 29.93 -15.39 34.01
N ALA A 33 30.36 -16.20 34.98
CA ALA A 33 30.70 -15.75 36.32
C ALA A 33 32.13 -15.19 36.44
N SER A 34 32.32 -14.23 37.35
CA SER A 34 33.58 -14.09 38.12
C SER A 34 33.32 -13.30 39.41
N ALA A 35 33.94 -13.77 40.49
CA ALA A 35 33.92 -13.15 41.80
C ALA A 35 35.18 -12.29 42.02
N SER A 36 35.32 -11.70 43.21
CA SER A 36 36.30 -10.67 43.64
C SER A 36 36.01 -9.26 43.08
N GLY A 37 36.25 -8.17 43.82
CA GLY A 37 36.61 -8.08 45.24
C GLY A 37 37.41 -6.83 45.59
N ASP A 38 36.92 -6.08 46.58
CA ASP A 38 37.66 -5.18 47.48
C ASP A 38 38.17 -3.81 46.98
N SER A 39 38.37 -2.88 47.95
CA SER A 39 38.91 -1.50 47.87
C SER A 39 38.09 -0.45 47.08
N ASP A 40 37.56 0.68 47.60
CA ASP A 40 37.84 1.58 48.77
C ASP A 40 38.73 2.81 48.42
N ALA A 41 38.47 3.94 49.11
CA ALA A 41 38.93 5.34 48.87
C ALA A 41 38.38 6.04 47.60
N GLU A 42 37.75 7.23 47.60
CA GLU A 42 37.88 8.53 48.30
C GLU A 42 38.68 9.60 47.51
N GLU A 43 38.12 10.82 47.46
CA GLU A 43 38.74 12.11 47.06
C GLU A 43 39.34 12.22 45.61
N ASP A 44 39.44 13.39 44.95
CA ASP A 44 38.98 14.74 45.26
C ASP A 44 38.68 15.55 43.98
N VAL A 45 37.97 16.69 44.11
CA VAL A 45 37.82 17.69 43.04
C VAL A 45 38.68 18.91 43.36
N PRO A 46 39.48 19.40 42.38
CA PRO A 46 39.72 20.84 42.33
C PRO A 46 39.48 21.44 40.93
N THR A 47 38.62 22.46 40.94
CA THR A 47 38.53 23.51 39.92
C THR A 47 39.78 24.40 39.98
N GLY A 48 40.41 24.76 38.85
CA GLY A 48 41.45 25.81 38.89
C GLY A 48 42.34 25.97 37.65
N GLU A 49 42.23 27.14 37.01
CA GLU A 49 43.32 27.91 36.39
C GLU A 49 44.19 27.33 35.25
N SER A 50 43.99 27.90 34.05
CA SER A 50 45.00 28.67 33.32
C SER A 50 46.44 28.12 33.23
N CYS A 51 46.79 27.59 32.05
CA CYS A 51 48.16 27.65 31.50
C CYS A 51 48.11 27.81 29.97
N ASP A 52 48.45 28.99 29.49
CA ASP A 52 48.98 29.16 28.13
C ASP A 52 50.36 28.47 28.00
N LEU A 53 50.78 28.22 26.75
CA LEU A 53 52.16 28.05 26.23
C LEU A 53 52.43 26.76 25.44
N THR A 54 52.41 26.92 24.11
CA THR A 54 53.44 26.43 23.17
C THR A 54 54.03 25.03 23.40
N HIS A 55 53.44 24.00 22.78
CA HIS A 55 54.20 22.77 22.48
C HIS A 55 54.68 22.77 21.02
N THR A 56 55.90 23.29 20.80
CA THR A 56 56.68 22.98 19.60
C THR A 56 56.97 21.49 19.55
N GLY A 57 56.71 20.83 18.42
CA GLY A 57 56.84 19.38 18.33
C GLY A 57 56.73 18.82 16.91
N SER A 58 57.66 19.19 16.02
CA SER A 58 57.80 18.57 14.71
C SER A 58 58.47 17.19 14.80
N PRO A 59 57.89 16.13 14.22
CA PRO A 59 58.61 14.91 13.89
C PRO A 59 58.74 14.75 12.36
N LYS A 60 59.97 15.00 11.89
CA LYS A 60 60.62 14.32 10.75
C LYS A 60 59.79 14.17 9.46
N GLU A 61 60.04 15.11 8.56
CA GLU A 61 59.80 14.97 7.12
C GLU A 61 60.51 13.70 6.59
N SER A 62 59.74 12.63 6.38
CA SER A 62 60.23 11.43 5.69
C SER A 62 60.05 11.62 4.19
N ASP A 63 61.16 11.46 3.47
CA ASP A 63 61.27 11.76 2.04
C ASP A 63 60.47 10.76 1.18
N ARG A 64 59.15 10.97 1.11
CA ARG A 64 58.26 10.19 0.24
C ARG A 64 58.35 10.73 -1.17
N VAL A 65 59.29 10.16 -1.93
CA VAL A 65 59.45 10.33 -3.38
C VAL A 65 58.08 10.33 -4.06
N ARG A 66 57.59 11.52 -4.41
CA ARG A 66 56.31 11.70 -5.09
C ARG A 66 56.45 11.21 -6.51
N LYS A 67 56.11 9.94 -6.75
CA LYS A 67 55.84 9.41 -8.10
C LYS A 67 54.71 10.24 -8.71
N SER A 68 55.06 11.29 -9.45
CA SER A 68 54.11 12.08 -10.21
C SER A 68 53.61 11.21 -11.36
N SER A 69 52.43 10.62 -11.18
CA SER A 69 51.69 10.03 -12.28
C SER A 69 51.32 11.17 -13.22
N ARG A 70 52.15 11.36 -14.26
CA ARG A 70 51.89 12.30 -15.36
C ARG A 70 50.69 11.76 -16.16
N VAL A 71 49.49 12.01 -15.64
CA VAL A 71 48.23 11.68 -16.31
C VAL A 71 48.23 12.39 -17.67
N VAL A 72 48.10 11.61 -18.74
CA VAL A 72 48.15 12.14 -20.10
C VAL A 72 47.06 13.22 -20.27
N GLY A 73 47.45 14.37 -20.83
CA GLY A 73 46.54 15.48 -21.16
C GLY A 73 46.26 16.54 -20.08
N GLY A 74 47.08 16.70 -19.02
CA GLY A 74 46.98 17.87 -18.12
C GLY A 74 46.99 17.60 -16.61
N LYS A 75 46.89 18.68 -15.81
CA LYS A 75 47.10 18.69 -14.35
C LYS A 75 46.19 17.68 -13.60
N ALA A 76 46.80 16.92 -12.68
CA ALA A 76 46.08 16.02 -11.78
C ALA A 76 45.45 16.78 -10.61
N VAL A 77 44.33 16.27 -10.09
CA VAL A 77 43.58 16.90 -9.00
C VAL A 77 44.30 16.69 -7.67
N LEU A 78 44.90 17.76 -7.12
CA LEU A 78 45.18 17.83 -5.68
C LEU A 78 43.86 18.13 -4.96
N SER A 79 43.57 17.39 -3.88
CA SER A 79 42.34 17.57 -3.12
C SER A 79 42.37 18.89 -2.33
N LYS A 80 41.93 19.99 -2.96
CA LYS A 80 41.70 21.28 -2.31
C LYS A 80 40.71 21.11 -1.14
N ARG A 81 40.81 21.96 -0.13
CA ARG A 81 39.74 22.12 0.88
C ARG A 81 38.47 22.64 0.19
N VAL A 82 37.34 22.52 0.87
CA VAL A 82 36.09 23.19 0.48
C VAL A 82 36.03 24.47 1.29
N VAL A 83 35.63 25.57 0.64
CA VAL A 83 35.48 26.92 1.21
C VAL A 83 34.11 27.44 0.77
N VAL A 84 33.49 28.31 1.56
CA VAL A 84 32.19 28.93 1.26
C VAL A 84 32.25 29.75 -0.02
N ASP A 85 33.31 30.56 -0.17
CA ASP A 85 33.72 31.17 -1.44
C ASP A 85 34.23 30.08 -2.41
N TYR A 86 33.30 29.45 -3.12
CA TYR A 86 33.59 28.33 -4.01
C TYR A 86 34.35 28.78 -5.27
N ASP A 87 35.37 27.99 -5.65
CA ASP A 87 36.11 28.17 -6.91
C ASP A 87 35.14 28.11 -8.12
N SER A 88 35.53 28.72 -9.26
CA SER A 88 34.76 28.66 -10.52
C SER A 88 34.39 27.22 -10.94
N ASP A 89 35.26 26.25 -10.65
CA ASP A 89 35.04 24.83 -10.94
C ASP A 89 34.04 24.18 -9.98
N ASP A 90 34.07 24.55 -8.70
CA ASP A 90 33.10 24.09 -7.70
C ASP A 90 31.72 24.71 -8.00
N GLY A 91 31.64 25.99 -8.34
CA GLY A 91 30.42 26.63 -8.84
C GLY A 91 29.85 25.91 -10.07
N ARG A 92 30.71 25.42 -10.99
CA ARG A 92 30.26 24.64 -12.13
C ARG A 92 29.71 23.26 -11.73
N ILE A 93 30.35 22.57 -10.77
CA ILE A 93 29.83 21.33 -10.19
C ILE A 93 28.45 21.55 -9.56
N ILE A 94 28.29 22.62 -8.77
CA ILE A 94 27.03 22.99 -8.11
C ILE A 94 25.91 23.17 -9.14
N THR A 95 26.12 24.01 -10.18
CA THR A 95 25.08 24.26 -11.20
C THR A 95 24.64 22.99 -11.94
N LEU A 96 25.58 22.13 -12.35
CA LEU A 96 25.26 20.90 -13.06
C LEU A 96 24.59 19.85 -12.12
N LYS A 97 24.91 19.86 -10.83
CA LYS A 97 24.28 18.96 -9.86
C LYS A 97 22.89 19.39 -9.42
N GLN A 98 22.65 20.69 -9.29
CA GLN A 98 21.29 21.23 -9.12
C GLN A 98 20.40 20.92 -10.34
N GLN A 99 20.98 20.87 -11.53
CA GLN A 99 20.29 20.44 -12.77
C GLN A 99 20.11 18.91 -12.90
N GLY A 100 20.51 18.12 -11.91
CA GLY A 100 20.30 16.67 -11.88
C GLY A 100 21.25 15.82 -12.74
N PHE A 101 22.33 16.39 -13.30
CA PHE A 101 23.22 15.64 -14.18
C PHE A 101 24.04 14.54 -13.46
N SER A 102 24.30 13.44 -14.18
CA SER A 102 25.10 12.30 -13.70
C SER A 102 26.57 12.69 -13.45
N ASP A 103 27.24 11.97 -12.54
CA ASP A 103 28.65 12.22 -12.20
C ASP A 103 29.59 12.13 -13.42
N GLU A 104 29.30 11.19 -14.33
CA GLU A 104 30.02 11.04 -15.58
C GLU A 104 29.86 12.26 -16.48
N TYR A 105 28.62 12.72 -16.69
CA TYR A 105 28.34 13.92 -17.48
C TYR A 105 29.04 15.15 -16.89
N VAL A 106 28.95 15.37 -15.57
CA VAL A 106 29.63 16.48 -14.89
C VAL A 106 31.15 16.39 -15.12
N SER A 107 31.75 15.23 -14.93
CA SER A 107 33.20 15.05 -15.15
C SER A 107 33.62 15.33 -16.60
N GLN A 108 32.87 14.82 -17.59
CA GLN A 108 33.12 15.07 -19.00
C GLN A 108 32.92 16.55 -19.36
N LYS A 109 31.92 17.22 -18.80
CA LYS A 109 31.65 18.64 -19.05
C LYS A 109 32.77 19.53 -18.53
N LEU A 110 33.30 19.25 -17.34
CA LEU A 110 34.46 19.95 -16.79
C LEU A 110 35.72 19.73 -17.67
N ILE A 111 35.92 18.52 -18.21
CA ILE A 111 37.01 18.24 -19.15
C ILE A 111 36.83 19.04 -20.47
N GLN A 112 35.63 19.07 -21.04
CA GLN A 112 35.30 19.84 -22.26
C GLN A 112 35.52 21.34 -22.08
N GLU A 113 35.19 21.88 -20.90
CA GLU A 113 35.38 23.30 -20.55
C GLU A 113 36.83 23.64 -20.18
N GLY A 114 37.78 22.69 -20.25
CA GLY A 114 39.20 22.91 -19.93
C GLY A 114 39.49 23.09 -18.43
N ARG A 115 38.54 22.74 -17.56
CA ARG A 115 38.59 22.89 -16.10
C ARG A 115 39.38 21.75 -15.42
N ILE A 116 39.46 21.76 -14.10
CA ILE A 116 40.07 20.67 -13.32
C ILE A 116 39.38 19.34 -13.65
N ARG A 117 40.17 18.34 -14.05
CA ARG A 117 39.68 17.03 -14.50
C ARG A 117 39.33 16.12 -13.31
N TYR A 118 38.14 16.35 -12.75
CA TYR A 118 37.54 15.45 -11.74
C TYR A 118 37.27 14.07 -12.32
N GLN A 119 37.40 13.02 -11.50
CA GLN A 119 36.92 11.68 -11.85
C GLN A 119 35.44 11.59 -11.47
N ALA A 120 34.60 10.93 -12.26
CA ALA A 120 33.16 10.81 -11.99
C ALA A 120 32.86 10.44 -10.53
N LYS A 121 33.48 9.35 -10.02
CA LYS A 121 33.35 8.89 -8.63
C LYS A 121 33.73 9.90 -7.53
N THR A 122 34.44 10.98 -7.84
CA THR A 122 34.79 12.03 -6.87
C THR A 122 33.86 13.25 -6.92
N VAL A 123 33.02 13.38 -7.96
CA VAL A 123 32.09 14.50 -8.15
C VAL A 123 31.04 14.52 -7.03
N THR A 124 30.30 13.43 -6.80
CA THR A 124 29.31 13.37 -5.70
C THR A 124 29.93 13.68 -4.32
N SER A 125 31.12 13.15 -4.03
CA SER A 125 31.84 13.45 -2.77
C SER A 125 32.30 14.91 -2.64
N ARG A 126 32.62 15.59 -3.75
CA ARG A 126 32.93 17.03 -3.75
C ARG A 126 31.64 17.83 -3.55
N TRP A 127 30.58 17.50 -4.28
CA TRP A 127 29.27 18.14 -4.20
C TRP A 127 28.65 18.05 -2.79
N LEU A 128 28.64 16.88 -2.15
CA LEU A 128 28.11 16.74 -0.78
C LEU A 128 28.83 17.63 0.23
N ARG A 129 30.16 17.81 0.09
CA ARG A 129 30.93 18.69 0.97
C ARG A 129 30.70 20.18 0.65
N LEU A 130 30.52 20.54 -0.62
CA LEU A 130 30.11 21.89 -1.02
C LEU A 130 28.72 22.22 -0.47
N ARG A 131 27.75 21.30 -0.63
CA ARG A 131 26.40 21.45 -0.08
C ARG A 131 26.44 21.66 1.43
N LYS A 132 27.18 20.82 2.19
CA LYS A 132 27.32 20.99 3.64
C LYS A 132 27.98 22.32 4.03
N ALA A 133 28.94 22.83 3.26
CA ALA A 133 29.58 24.12 3.53
C ALA A 133 28.65 25.30 3.24
N LEU A 134 27.84 25.22 2.18
CA LEU A 134 26.82 26.22 1.85
C LEU A 134 25.67 26.20 2.86
N GLU A 135 25.21 25.03 3.26
CA GLU A 135 24.18 24.83 4.28
C GLU A 135 24.64 25.34 5.66
N ALA A 136 25.90 25.10 6.04
CA ALA A 136 26.46 25.67 7.27
C ALA A 136 26.54 27.20 7.22
N ALA A 137 26.98 27.79 6.10
CA ALA A 137 27.06 29.24 5.94
C ALA A 137 25.67 29.91 5.86
N GLU A 138 24.68 29.23 5.28
CA GLU A 138 23.29 29.71 5.28
C GLU A 138 22.66 29.60 6.67
N ASN A 139 22.94 28.53 7.42
CA ASN A 139 22.51 28.42 8.82
C ASN A 139 23.13 29.53 9.68
N GLU A 140 24.44 29.81 9.53
CA GLU A 140 25.11 30.93 10.20
C GLU A 140 24.46 32.28 9.82
N ARG A 141 24.06 32.46 8.55
CA ARG A 141 23.31 33.63 8.06
C ARG A 141 21.89 33.73 8.62
N MET A 142 21.22 32.61 8.92
CA MET A 142 19.92 32.58 9.60
C MET A 142 20.07 32.86 11.11
N ASP A 143 21.10 32.30 11.75
CA ASP A 143 21.40 32.48 13.18
C ASP A 143 21.81 33.94 13.49
N ASP A 144 22.53 34.61 12.58
CA ASP A 144 22.88 36.04 12.66
C ASP A 144 21.70 36.99 12.30
N GLU A 145 20.48 36.47 12.12
CA GLU A 145 19.27 37.22 11.68
C GLU A 145 19.43 37.97 10.33
N LEU A 146 20.45 37.64 9.52
CA LEU A 146 20.68 38.21 8.18
C LEU A 146 19.74 37.65 7.09
N SER A 147 18.74 36.86 7.47
CA SER A 147 17.79 36.21 6.57
C SER A 147 16.44 35.98 7.25
N ASP A 148 15.37 36.50 6.64
CA ASP A 148 14.02 36.37 7.18
C ASP A 148 13.41 34.96 6.97
N TRP A 149 12.61 34.53 7.94
CA TRP A 149 11.74 33.35 7.82
C TRP A 149 10.71 33.54 6.71
N HIS A 150 10.41 32.48 5.96
CA HIS A 150 9.52 32.55 4.80
C HIS A 150 8.07 32.21 5.20
N GLU A 151 7.07 32.66 4.44
CA GLU A 151 5.64 32.49 4.80
C GLU A 151 5.21 31.02 4.94
N ASP A 152 5.84 30.11 4.19
CA ASP A 152 5.62 28.65 4.30
C ASP A 152 6.05 28.07 5.66
N ASP A 153 6.95 28.74 6.39
CA ASP A 153 7.47 28.30 7.69
C ASP A 153 6.46 28.47 8.84
N VAL A 154 5.36 29.18 8.63
CA VAL A 154 4.23 29.19 9.58
C VAL A 154 3.65 27.79 9.74
N SER A 155 3.74 26.93 8.70
CA SER A 155 3.40 25.50 8.79
C SER A 155 4.44 24.66 9.53
N THR A 156 5.67 25.16 9.66
CA THR A 156 6.74 24.55 10.46
C THR A 156 6.50 24.80 11.95
N CYS A 157 5.94 25.95 12.33
CA CYS A 157 5.58 26.25 13.73
C CYS A 157 4.56 25.27 14.34
N SER A 158 3.57 24.78 13.58
CA SER A 158 2.67 23.72 14.07
C SER A 158 3.39 22.38 14.21
N ARG A 159 4.23 22.02 13.25
CA ARG A 159 5.07 20.80 13.32
C ARG A 159 6.05 20.82 14.50
N ILE A 160 6.59 21.98 14.86
CA ILE A 160 7.45 22.16 16.04
C ILE A 160 6.66 21.89 17.33
N LYS A 161 5.42 22.38 17.44
CA LYS A 161 4.52 22.07 18.57
C LYS A 161 4.20 20.57 18.62
N ASP A 162 3.81 19.97 17.50
CA ASP A 162 3.55 18.52 17.38
C ASP A 162 4.78 17.66 17.72
N LEU A 163 6.00 18.21 17.65
CA LEU A 163 7.24 17.56 18.07
C LEU A 163 7.51 17.79 19.56
N GLY A 164 7.29 19.01 20.07
CA GLY A 164 7.35 19.33 21.50
C GLY A 164 6.45 18.41 22.32
N ASP A 165 5.17 18.32 21.97
CA ASP A 165 4.19 17.45 22.64
C ASP A 165 4.63 15.97 22.68
N LYS A 166 5.31 15.48 21.62
CA LYS A 166 5.84 14.12 21.55
C LYS A 166 7.03 13.94 22.50
N PHE A 167 7.97 14.90 22.52
CA PHE A 167 9.11 14.86 23.42
C PHE A 167 8.67 15.00 24.89
N GLU A 168 7.70 15.84 25.21
CA GLU A 168 7.10 15.94 26.54
C GLU A 168 6.48 14.60 26.96
N ALA A 169 5.64 13.99 26.11
CA ALA A 169 5.05 12.69 26.37
C ALA A 169 6.11 11.56 26.52
N ASP A 170 7.24 11.64 25.82
CA ASP A 170 8.35 10.69 25.98
C ASP A 170 9.18 10.94 27.25
N MET A 171 9.37 12.20 27.66
CA MET A 171 9.92 12.55 28.97
C MET A 171 9.04 12.03 30.11
N GLU A 172 7.71 12.17 30.02
CA GLU A 172 6.79 11.62 31.02
C GLU A 172 6.92 10.09 31.13
N LYS A 173 7.00 9.37 30.00
CA LYS A 173 7.24 7.92 29.98
C LYS A 173 8.58 7.54 30.59
N LEU A 174 9.65 8.30 30.31
CA LEU A 174 10.97 8.09 30.93
C LEU A 174 10.94 8.33 32.44
N MET A 175 10.21 9.35 32.90
CA MET A 175 9.99 9.62 34.31
C MET A 175 9.17 8.52 34.99
N GLU A 176 8.12 7.97 34.34
CA GLU A 176 7.40 6.81 34.89
C GLU A 176 8.30 5.55 34.95
N LYS A 177 9.12 5.29 33.92
CA LYS A 177 10.12 4.20 33.92
C LYS A 177 11.13 4.34 35.08
N LYS A 178 11.69 5.53 35.30
CA LYS A 178 12.56 5.83 36.45
C LYS A 178 11.92 5.41 37.77
N TRP A 179 10.63 5.71 37.98
CA TRP A 179 9.92 5.31 39.20
C TRP A 179 9.61 3.81 39.29
N VAL A 180 9.45 3.11 38.16
CA VAL A 180 9.36 1.64 38.11
C VAL A 180 10.69 0.99 38.51
N GLU A 181 11.82 1.50 38.00
CA GLU A 181 13.16 1.03 38.35
C GLU A 181 13.49 1.29 39.83
N VAL A 182 13.19 2.49 40.35
CA VAL A 182 13.32 2.80 41.78
C VAL A 182 12.49 1.83 42.64
N ALA A 183 11.26 1.50 42.24
CA ALA A 183 10.44 0.52 42.94
C ALA A 183 11.04 -0.90 42.86
N ALA A 184 11.65 -1.28 41.74
CA ALA A 184 12.34 -2.56 41.58
C ALA A 184 13.59 -2.66 42.48
N VAL A 185 14.44 -1.62 42.50
CA VAL A 185 15.62 -1.55 43.39
C VAL A 185 15.21 -1.65 44.87
N LEU A 186 14.17 -0.92 45.28
CA LEU A 186 13.63 -1.01 46.65
C LEU A 186 13.04 -2.40 46.96
N ALA A 187 12.36 -3.04 45.99
CA ALA A 187 11.82 -4.39 46.15
C ALA A 187 12.93 -5.45 46.29
N SER A 188 14.03 -5.33 45.52
CA SER A 188 15.22 -6.18 45.63
C SER A 188 15.91 -6.00 46.99
N ARG A 189 16.11 -4.76 47.46
CA ARG A 189 16.74 -4.48 48.75
C ARG A 189 15.94 -5.05 49.95
N ILE A 190 14.62 -5.12 49.84
CA ILE A 190 13.70 -5.50 50.93
C ILE A 190 13.18 -6.95 50.74
N ASN A 191 13.54 -7.61 49.64
CA ASN A 191 13.04 -8.93 49.22
C ASN A 191 11.50 -9.04 49.17
N LYS A 192 10.79 -7.91 49.03
CA LYS A 192 9.32 -7.83 49.02
C LYS A 192 8.85 -6.69 48.12
N LYS A 193 7.93 -6.98 47.19
CA LYS A 193 7.27 -6.01 46.30
C LYS A 193 6.21 -5.19 47.05
N LYS A 194 6.62 -4.43 48.08
CA LYS A 194 5.73 -3.63 48.95
C LYS A 194 5.38 -2.26 48.36
N TYR A 195 6.25 -1.69 47.54
CA TYR A 195 6.12 -0.33 47.03
C TYR A 195 5.82 -0.35 45.53
N SER A 196 4.81 0.43 45.11
CA SER A 196 4.49 0.72 43.71
C SER A 196 5.29 1.94 43.24
N SER A 197 5.60 2.04 41.94
CA SER A 197 6.24 3.20 41.34
C SER A 197 5.59 4.53 41.73
N ARG A 198 4.25 4.60 41.71
CA ARG A 198 3.48 5.78 42.13
C ARG A 198 3.68 6.11 43.62
N ALA A 199 3.70 5.10 44.48
CA ALA A 199 3.95 5.30 45.92
C ALA A 199 5.40 5.72 46.21
N CYS A 200 6.38 5.31 45.39
CA CYS A 200 7.75 5.81 45.45
C CYS A 200 7.81 7.29 45.05
N ARG A 201 7.15 7.65 43.94
CA ARG A 201 7.05 9.02 43.43
C ARG A 201 6.38 9.97 44.43
N GLU A 202 5.16 9.67 44.86
CA GLU A 202 4.40 10.48 45.84
C GLU A 202 5.18 10.70 47.15
N ARG A 203 5.93 9.68 47.61
CA ARG A 203 6.76 9.81 48.81
C ARG A 203 8.00 10.67 48.59
N PHE A 204 8.59 10.63 47.40
CA PHE A 204 9.73 11.49 47.06
C PHE A 204 9.29 12.96 46.91
N GLU A 205 8.24 13.21 46.13
CA GLU A 205 7.64 14.54 45.98
C GLU A 205 7.19 15.11 47.35
N GLY A 206 6.62 14.28 48.22
CA GLY A 206 6.30 14.70 49.59
C GLY A 206 7.53 15.01 50.46
N LEU A 207 8.67 14.36 50.22
CA LEU A 207 9.92 14.65 50.95
C LEU A 207 10.54 15.96 50.47
N GLU A 208 10.56 16.22 49.16
CA GLU A 208 11.00 17.51 48.60
C GLU A 208 10.14 18.68 49.08
N ASN A 209 8.81 18.49 49.11
CA ASN A 209 7.85 19.50 49.58
C ASN A 209 7.73 19.58 51.12
N GLY A 210 8.43 18.74 51.88
CA GLY A 210 8.32 18.68 53.35
C GLY A 210 6.97 18.18 53.90
N THR A 211 6.05 17.73 53.04
CA THR A 211 4.70 17.25 53.40
C THR A 211 4.64 15.73 53.66
N ALA A 212 5.74 15.00 53.46
CA ALA A 212 5.80 13.56 53.68
C ALA A 212 5.59 13.17 55.15
N LEU A 213 4.60 12.31 55.39
CA LEU A 213 4.39 11.68 56.68
C LEU A 213 5.62 10.85 57.10
N LEU A 214 6.09 11.05 58.34
CA LEU A 214 7.13 10.25 58.98
C LEU A 214 6.81 8.73 58.92
N PRO A 215 7.81 7.82 59.01
CA PRO A 215 7.57 6.40 59.21
C PRO A 215 6.61 6.10 60.37
N ILE A 216 5.86 4.99 60.31
CA ILE A 216 4.83 4.69 61.32
C ILE A 216 5.40 4.53 62.73
N GLU A 217 6.61 4.02 62.87
CA GLU A 217 7.28 3.78 64.15
C GLU A 217 7.78 5.06 64.84
N LEU A 218 7.86 6.19 64.11
CA LEU A 218 8.45 7.44 64.59
C LEU A 218 7.44 8.55 64.88
N ASP A 219 6.14 8.33 64.58
CA ASP A 219 5.11 9.33 64.87
C ASP A 219 4.46 9.12 66.24
N LYS A 220 4.23 10.23 66.93
CA LYS A 220 3.62 10.30 68.26
C LYS A 220 2.09 10.21 68.19
N ASP A 221 1.46 10.67 67.10
CA ASP A 221 0.02 10.50 66.88
C ASP A 221 -0.28 9.29 65.97
N GLN A 222 -0.59 8.17 66.62
CA GLN A 222 -1.00 6.94 65.95
C GLN A 222 -2.50 6.92 65.61
N GLU A 223 -3.32 7.79 66.22
CA GLU A 223 -4.79 7.76 66.05
C GLU A 223 -5.23 8.62 64.87
N GLY A 224 -4.73 9.85 64.75
CA GLY A 224 -4.94 10.69 63.57
C GLY A 224 -4.46 10.01 62.29
N ARG A 225 -3.36 9.25 62.37
CA ARG A 225 -2.85 8.40 61.28
C ARG A 225 -3.75 7.24 60.89
N ARG A 226 -4.53 6.67 61.82
CA ARG A 226 -5.52 5.62 61.48
C ARG A 226 -6.68 6.23 60.73
N ARG A 227 -7.23 7.35 61.22
CA ARG A 227 -8.30 8.10 60.55
C ARG A 227 -7.91 8.51 59.11
N LEU A 228 -6.74 9.13 58.93
CA LEU A 228 -6.21 9.47 57.59
C LEU A 228 -5.92 8.26 56.68
N ARG A 229 -5.77 7.05 57.22
CA ARG A 229 -5.70 5.82 56.39
C ARG A 229 -7.10 5.31 56.06
N GLU A 230 -8.02 5.31 57.01
CA GLU A 230 -9.41 4.88 56.84
C GLU A 230 -10.14 5.77 55.83
N GLU A 231 -9.97 7.08 55.89
CA GLU A 231 -10.47 8.05 54.90
C GLU A 231 -9.91 7.78 53.49
N ARG A 232 -8.59 7.56 53.36
CA ARG A 232 -7.97 7.21 52.06
C ARG A 232 -8.44 5.85 51.54
N MET A 233 -8.63 4.86 52.42
CA MET A 233 -9.17 3.55 52.09
C MET A 233 -10.64 3.65 51.64
N ALA A 234 -11.45 4.46 52.32
CA ALA A 234 -12.83 4.73 51.96
C ALA A 234 -12.93 5.47 50.61
N ALA A 235 -12.11 6.51 50.39
CA ALA A 235 -12.02 7.21 49.12
C ALA A 235 -11.54 6.31 47.97
N ALA A 236 -10.55 5.44 48.21
CA ALA A 236 -10.10 4.46 47.23
C ALA A 236 -11.18 3.39 46.92
N LYS A 237 -11.92 2.94 47.94
CA LYS A 237 -13.07 2.03 47.78
C LYS A 237 -14.19 2.70 46.98
N HIS A 238 -14.48 3.97 47.24
CA HIS A 238 -15.45 4.77 46.50
C HIS A 238 -15.03 4.93 45.03
N ARG A 239 -13.78 5.36 44.76
CA ARG A 239 -13.24 5.48 43.38
C ARG A 239 -13.28 4.16 42.60
N ARG A 240 -13.06 3.02 43.26
CA ARG A 240 -13.23 1.69 42.65
C ARG A 240 -14.69 1.37 42.38
N ALA A 241 -15.59 1.67 43.33
CA ALA A 241 -17.03 1.45 43.15
C ALA A 241 -17.61 2.29 42.00
N THR A 242 -17.22 3.56 41.86
CA THR A 242 -17.62 4.41 40.72
C THR A 242 -17.05 3.87 39.42
N ALA A 243 -15.75 3.59 39.34
CA ALA A 243 -15.14 3.04 38.11
C ALA A 243 -15.77 1.71 37.66
N ILE A 244 -16.17 0.84 38.59
CA ILE A 244 -16.90 -0.41 38.28
C ILE A 244 -18.33 -0.10 37.81
N ALA A 245 -19.03 0.86 38.43
CA ALA A 245 -20.37 1.26 38.03
C ALA A 245 -20.39 1.93 36.65
N ASP A 246 -19.41 2.76 36.34
CA ASP A 246 -19.29 3.46 35.07
C ASP A 246 -18.86 2.50 33.94
N ALA A 247 -17.90 1.59 34.19
CA ALA A 247 -17.58 0.52 33.24
C ALA A 247 -18.80 -0.38 32.96
N ARG A 248 -19.60 -0.70 33.98
CA ARG A 248 -20.84 -1.45 33.82
C ARG A 248 -21.88 -0.69 32.98
N ARG A 249 -22.04 0.63 33.19
CA ARG A 249 -22.91 1.47 32.34
C ARG A 249 -22.46 1.46 30.88
N GLU A 250 -21.16 1.61 30.63
CA GLU A 250 -20.63 1.53 29.27
C GLU A 250 -20.88 0.17 28.62
N GLU A 251 -20.78 -0.93 29.37
CA GLU A 251 -21.11 -2.28 28.86
C GLU A 251 -22.60 -2.44 28.59
N GLU A 252 -23.47 -1.97 29.49
CA GLU A 252 -24.93 -1.95 29.30
C GLU A 252 -25.34 -1.09 28.08
N GLU A 253 -24.71 0.07 27.86
CA GLU A 253 -24.90 0.90 26.66
C GLU A 253 -24.40 0.22 25.37
N LYS A 254 -23.24 -0.46 25.41
CA LYS A 254 -22.70 -1.22 24.28
C LYS A 254 -23.64 -2.38 23.90
N VAL A 255 -24.19 -3.09 24.90
CA VAL A 255 -25.19 -4.15 24.69
C VAL A 255 -26.49 -3.58 24.12
N ALA A 256 -27.05 -2.54 24.74
CA ALA A 256 -28.28 -1.90 24.25
C ALA A 256 -28.15 -1.38 22.81
N ARG A 257 -26.99 -0.80 22.45
CA ARG A 257 -26.70 -0.36 21.06
C ARG A 257 -26.60 -1.53 20.08
N LEU A 258 -26.12 -2.70 20.51
CA LEU A 258 -26.11 -3.91 19.69
C LEU A 258 -27.51 -4.52 19.55
N GLU A 259 -28.34 -4.45 20.58
CA GLU A 259 -29.73 -4.92 20.55
C GLU A 259 -30.62 -4.04 19.67
N ALA A 260 -30.53 -2.71 19.79
CA ALA A 260 -31.21 -1.77 18.91
C ALA A 260 -30.84 -1.98 17.42
N LYS A 261 -29.57 -2.26 17.13
CA LYS A 261 -29.13 -2.63 15.76
C LYS A 261 -29.72 -3.96 15.28
N LYS A 262 -29.94 -4.93 16.18
CA LYS A 262 -30.59 -6.21 15.83
C LYS A 262 -32.07 -6.03 15.54
N THR A 263 -32.81 -5.25 16.34
CA THR A 263 -34.23 -4.98 16.10
C THR A 263 -34.43 -4.21 14.80
N GLU A 264 -33.67 -3.14 14.58
CA GLU A 264 -33.69 -2.36 13.33
C GLU A 264 -33.37 -3.24 12.10
N ALA A 265 -32.43 -4.18 12.21
CA ALA A 265 -32.11 -5.12 11.14
C ALA A 265 -33.23 -6.14 10.87
N LEU A 266 -33.98 -6.57 11.89
CA LEU A 266 -35.15 -7.44 11.74
C LEU A 266 -36.32 -6.70 11.09
N GLU A 267 -36.60 -5.46 11.51
CA GLU A 267 -37.63 -4.60 10.92
C GLU A 267 -37.33 -4.30 9.44
N LYS A 268 -36.07 -3.96 9.11
CA LYS A 268 -35.64 -3.78 7.71
C LYS A 268 -35.81 -5.05 6.88
N ARG A 269 -35.52 -6.23 7.43
CA ARG A 269 -35.77 -7.51 6.73
C ARG A 269 -37.26 -7.76 6.49
N GLN A 270 -38.12 -7.49 7.48
CA GLN A 270 -39.58 -7.59 7.33
C GLN A 270 -40.11 -6.62 6.26
N ALA A 271 -39.65 -5.36 6.27
CA ALA A 271 -40.02 -4.36 5.27
C ALA A 271 -39.60 -4.76 3.84
N VAL A 272 -38.38 -5.31 3.67
CA VAL A 272 -37.91 -5.83 2.37
C VAL A 272 -38.75 -7.01 1.90
N MET A 273 -39.11 -7.94 2.79
CA MET A 273 -39.99 -9.08 2.44
C MET A 273 -41.37 -8.61 1.95
N LEU A 274 -42.01 -7.69 2.69
CA LEU A 274 -43.32 -7.12 2.29
C LEU A 274 -43.26 -6.33 0.97
N LEU A 275 -42.13 -5.66 0.69
CA LEU A 275 -41.94 -4.92 -0.55
C LEU A 275 -41.65 -5.86 -1.74
N ALA A 276 -40.93 -6.96 -1.50
CA ALA A 276 -40.72 -8.02 -2.48
C ALA A 276 -42.04 -8.73 -2.84
N GLU A 277 -42.89 -9.03 -1.85
CA GLU A 277 -44.22 -9.62 -2.05
C GLU A 277 -45.12 -8.72 -2.91
N LYS A 278 -45.16 -7.41 -2.63
CA LYS A 278 -45.90 -6.43 -3.44
C LYS A 278 -45.42 -6.41 -4.89
N ARG A 279 -44.10 -6.40 -5.12
CA ARG A 279 -43.51 -6.44 -6.48
C ARG A 279 -43.82 -7.76 -7.19
N ALA A 280 -43.76 -8.90 -6.49
CA ALA A 280 -44.12 -10.20 -7.06
C ALA A 280 -45.60 -10.25 -7.48
N ALA A 281 -46.50 -9.71 -6.65
CA ALA A 281 -47.93 -9.61 -6.96
C ALA A 281 -48.23 -8.67 -8.14
N GLU A 282 -47.46 -7.59 -8.29
CA GLU A 282 -47.56 -6.70 -9.46
C GLU A 282 -47.05 -7.38 -10.74
N ASN A 283 -45.87 -8.00 -10.70
CA ASN A 283 -45.31 -8.73 -11.84
C ASN A 283 -46.25 -9.86 -12.29
N ALA A 284 -46.85 -10.60 -11.36
CA ALA A 284 -47.84 -11.64 -11.68
C ALA A 284 -49.07 -11.08 -12.41
N LYS A 285 -49.54 -9.87 -12.07
CA LYS A 285 -50.61 -9.17 -12.79
C LYS A 285 -50.15 -8.75 -14.20
N GLN A 286 -48.94 -8.19 -14.33
CA GLN A 286 -48.39 -7.80 -15.63
C GLN A 286 -48.20 -9.01 -16.56
N ASP A 287 -47.70 -10.14 -16.04
CA ASP A 287 -47.56 -11.39 -16.79
C ASP A 287 -48.91 -11.98 -17.19
N GLY A 288 -49.92 -11.90 -16.31
CA GLY A 288 -51.30 -12.25 -16.66
C GLY A 288 -51.84 -11.41 -17.83
N MET A 289 -51.56 -10.10 -17.86
CA MET A 289 -51.94 -9.21 -18.97
C MET A 289 -51.12 -9.50 -20.25
N ARG A 290 -49.83 -9.84 -20.12
CA ARG A 290 -48.98 -10.24 -21.25
C ARG A 290 -49.44 -11.55 -21.90
N LYS A 291 -49.86 -12.54 -21.10
CA LYS A 291 -50.43 -13.81 -21.58
C LYS A 291 -51.72 -13.59 -22.37
N LYS A 292 -52.68 -12.82 -21.84
CA LYS A 292 -53.90 -12.43 -22.57
C LYS A 292 -53.60 -11.75 -23.92
N ARG A 293 -52.67 -10.78 -23.94
CA ARG A 293 -52.20 -10.13 -25.18
C ARG A 293 -51.47 -11.08 -26.15
N ALA A 294 -50.95 -12.21 -25.69
CA ALA A 294 -50.40 -13.25 -26.57
C ALA A 294 -51.52 -14.11 -27.16
N GLU A 295 -52.45 -14.59 -26.31
CA GLU A 295 -53.64 -15.34 -26.71
C GLU A 295 -54.49 -14.57 -27.76
N ASP A 296 -54.71 -13.28 -27.56
CA ASP A 296 -55.43 -12.43 -28.53
C ASP A 296 -54.67 -12.28 -29.86
N ARG A 297 -53.34 -12.16 -29.84
CA ARG A 297 -52.52 -12.10 -31.06
C ARG A 297 -52.54 -13.42 -31.83
N ASP A 298 -52.52 -14.56 -31.14
CA ASP A 298 -52.59 -15.87 -31.79
C ASP A 298 -54.01 -16.17 -32.30
N ARG A 299 -55.06 -15.69 -31.62
CA ARG A 299 -56.44 -15.70 -32.12
C ARG A 299 -56.58 -14.87 -33.41
N MET A 300 -55.97 -13.68 -33.46
CA MET A 300 -55.94 -12.84 -34.67
C MET A 300 -55.14 -13.49 -35.81
N ARG A 301 -54.01 -14.14 -35.52
CA ARG A 301 -53.23 -14.90 -36.52
C ARG A 301 -54.03 -16.07 -37.09
N LEU A 302 -54.77 -16.79 -36.24
CA LEU A 302 -55.62 -17.90 -36.67
C LEU A 302 -56.76 -17.40 -37.58
N ALA A 303 -57.44 -16.32 -37.17
CA ALA A 303 -58.49 -15.67 -37.97
C ALA A 303 -57.97 -15.20 -39.34
N LYS A 304 -56.78 -14.58 -39.37
CA LYS A 304 -56.12 -14.16 -40.62
C LYS A 304 -55.84 -15.36 -41.53
N ARG A 305 -55.26 -16.45 -41.00
CA ARG A 305 -55.02 -17.68 -41.78
C ARG A 305 -56.30 -18.31 -42.32
N THR A 306 -57.41 -18.28 -41.57
CA THR A 306 -58.70 -18.78 -42.07
C THR A 306 -59.27 -17.90 -43.19
N ALA A 307 -59.14 -16.58 -43.09
CA ALA A 307 -59.55 -15.65 -44.15
C ALA A 307 -58.69 -15.79 -45.42
N GLU A 308 -57.36 -15.92 -45.27
CA GLU A 308 -56.44 -16.21 -46.38
C GLU A 308 -56.76 -17.55 -47.05
N ALA A 309 -57.08 -18.59 -46.28
CA ALA A 309 -57.50 -19.88 -46.82
C ALA A 309 -58.79 -19.77 -47.63
N GLN A 310 -59.80 -19.07 -47.13
CA GLN A 310 -61.06 -18.78 -47.83
C GLN A 310 -60.83 -18.00 -49.14
N ALA A 311 -60.09 -16.90 -49.09
CA ALA A 311 -59.73 -16.11 -50.26
C ALA A 311 -58.95 -16.94 -51.30
N SER A 312 -58.04 -17.81 -50.86
CA SER A 312 -57.31 -18.72 -51.76
C SER A 312 -58.22 -19.78 -52.41
N ALA A 313 -59.25 -20.25 -51.69
CA ALA A 313 -60.24 -21.19 -52.21
C ALA A 313 -61.15 -20.51 -53.24
N GLU A 314 -61.60 -19.27 -52.97
CA GLU A 314 -62.33 -18.46 -53.95
C GLU A 314 -61.51 -18.18 -55.21
N LEU A 315 -60.23 -17.81 -55.06
CA LEU A 315 -59.34 -17.56 -56.20
C LEU A 315 -59.17 -18.83 -57.03
N LYS A 316 -58.95 -19.99 -56.39
CA LYS A 316 -58.89 -21.30 -57.07
C LYS A 316 -60.20 -21.63 -57.78
N TRP A 317 -61.35 -21.40 -57.14
CA TRP A 317 -62.66 -21.62 -57.75
C TRP A 317 -62.87 -20.72 -58.99
N LYS A 318 -62.54 -19.42 -58.87
CA LYS A 318 -62.57 -18.44 -59.97
C LYS A 318 -61.56 -18.75 -61.09
N THR A 319 -60.42 -19.41 -60.80
CA THR A 319 -59.51 -19.88 -61.85
C THR A 319 -59.99 -21.16 -62.50
N THR A 320 -60.53 -22.13 -61.75
CA THR A 320 -61.15 -23.33 -62.33
C THR A 320 -62.36 -22.99 -63.18
N GLN A 321 -63.17 -22.00 -62.78
CA GLN A 321 -64.27 -21.47 -63.59
C GLN A 321 -63.75 -20.86 -64.90
N ARG A 322 -62.76 -19.95 -64.83
CA ARG A 322 -62.16 -19.35 -66.05
C ARG A 322 -61.48 -20.37 -66.95
N VAL A 323 -60.89 -21.44 -66.40
CA VAL A 323 -60.34 -22.56 -67.20
C VAL A 323 -61.46 -23.35 -67.85
N ALA A 324 -62.54 -23.68 -67.13
CA ALA A 324 -63.70 -24.37 -67.67
C ALA A 324 -64.39 -23.55 -68.78
N GLU A 325 -64.62 -22.26 -68.56
CA GLU A 325 -65.09 -21.30 -69.56
C GLU A 325 -64.15 -21.26 -70.77
N LYS A 326 -62.83 -21.17 -70.57
CA LYS A 326 -61.86 -21.19 -71.66
C LYS A 326 -61.90 -22.49 -72.46
N THR A 327 -62.04 -23.66 -71.81
CA THR A 327 -62.18 -24.93 -72.52
C THR A 327 -63.47 -25.01 -73.32
N LEU A 328 -64.57 -24.47 -72.79
CA LEU A 328 -65.87 -24.40 -73.47
C LEU A 328 -65.82 -23.43 -74.67
N TRP A 329 -65.11 -22.30 -74.53
CA TRP A 329 -64.82 -21.39 -75.65
C TRP A 329 -63.88 -21.99 -76.70
N GLU A 330 -62.85 -22.75 -76.30
CA GLU A 330 -61.97 -23.49 -77.22
C GLU A 330 -62.73 -24.59 -77.99
N GLU A 331 -63.74 -25.20 -77.37
CA GLU A 331 -64.64 -26.18 -78.00
C GLU A 331 -65.62 -25.51 -78.99
N MET A 332 -66.25 -24.39 -78.62
CA MET A 332 -67.20 -23.68 -79.48
C MET A 332 -66.57 -22.93 -80.67
N VAL A 333 -65.39 -22.31 -80.49
CA VAL A 333 -64.80 -21.39 -81.49
C VAL A 333 -63.62 -22.03 -82.24
N GLY A 334 -63.18 -23.22 -81.81
CA GLY A 334 -62.11 -23.98 -82.46
C GLY A 334 -60.70 -23.56 -82.01
N LYS A 335 -59.83 -24.55 -81.82
CA LYS A 335 -58.51 -24.43 -81.20
C LYS A 335 -57.44 -23.62 -81.98
N ASN A 336 -57.75 -23.03 -83.13
CA ASN A 336 -56.75 -22.46 -84.04
C ASN A 336 -56.68 -20.91 -84.05
N TRP A 337 -57.37 -20.22 -83.15
CA TRP A 337 -57.51 -18.74 -83.27
C TRP A 337 -56.33 -17.91 -82.71
N ARG A 338 -55.51 -18.45 -81.80
CA ARG A 338 -54.40 -17.71 -81.16
C ARG A 338 -52.99 -18.17 -81.53
N SER A 339 -52.81 -18.73 -82.73
CA SER A 339 -51.50 -19.22 -83.22
C SER A 339 -51.06 -18.53 -84.52
N ARG A 340 -51.09 -17.18 -84.53
CA ARG A 340 -50.44 -16.39 -85.58
C ARG A 340 -50.09 -14.98 -85.07
N THR A 341 -48.93 -14.48 -85.48
CA THR A 341 -48.45 -13.08 -85.39
C THR A 341 -48.28 -12.51 -83.95
N MET A 342 -47.17 -11.88 -83.56
CA MET A 342 -45.86 -11.65 -84.23
C MET A 342 -44.72 -11.85 -83.22
N GLN A 343 -43.56 -12.29 -83.73
CA GLN A 343 -42.29 -11.79 -83.19
C GLN A 343 -42.13 -10.37 -83.75
N ASP A 344 -41.85 -9.39 -82.91
CA ASP A 344 -41.00 -8.27 -83.31
C ASP A 344 -40.07 -7.91 -82.13
N PRO A 345 -38.80 -7.56 -82.40
CA PRO A 345 -37.80 -7.25 -81.40
C PRO A 345 -37.61 -5.73 -81.18
N ASP A 346 -36.67 -5.41 -80.30
CA ASP A 346 -35.96 -4.13 -80.19
C ASP A 346 -36.67 -2.95 -79.48
N GLY A 347 -35.87 -2.03 -78.95
CA GLY A 347 -36.30 -0.89 -78.10
C GLY A 347 -36.03 -1.13 -76.60
N SER A 348 -34.91 -0.67 -76.04
CA SER A 348 -34.65 0.72 -75.59
C SER A 348 -35.56 1.13 -74.42
N ALA A 349 -35.13 1.06 -73.15
CA ALA A 349 -34.15 1.91 -72.45
C ALA A 349 -34.74 3.25 -71.92
N VAL A 350 -34.23 3.67 -70.74
CA VAL A 350 -34.49 4.95 -70.02
C VAL A 350 -35.94 5.05 -69.47
N GLY A 351 -36.23 5.66 -68.31
CA GLY A 351 -35.41 6.32 -67.27
C GLY A 351 -35.94 6.03 -65.85
N ASP A 352 -35.40 6.66 -64.80
CA ASP A 352 -35.80 8.00 -64.29
C ASP A 352 -37.28 8.10 -63.87
N ALA A 353 -37.64 8.66 -62.72
CA ALA A 353 -36.83 9.18 -61.61
C ALA A 353 -37.68 9.27 -60.33
N ASP A 354 -37.00 9.57 -59.22
CA ASP A 354 -37.42 10.43 -58.11
C ASP A 354 -38.91 10.88 -58.05
N ALA A 355 -39.55 10.55 -56.93
CA ALA A 355 -40.34 11.53 -56.18
C ALA A 355 -40.50 11.06 -54.73
N ASP A 356 -40.02 11.87 -53.80
CA ASP A 356 -40.37 11.83 -52.39
C ASP A 356 -41.89 12.02 -52.21
N ASP A 357 -42.47 11.46 -51.13
CA ASP A 357 -43.16 12.33 -50.16
C ASP A 357 -43.27 11.64 -48.79
N ASP A 358 -43.30 12.47 -47.77
CA ASP A 358 -43.18 12.18 -46.36
C ASP A 358 -44.51 11.79 -45.67
N SER A 359 -44.37 11.57 -44.36
CA SER A 359 -45.35 11.74 -43.27
C SER A 359 -45.92 10.45 -42.66
N ASP A 360 -45.53 10.08 -41.43
CA ASP A 360 -45.84 10.66 -40.10
C ASP A 360 -46.99 9.83 -39.46
N ALA A 361 -46.99 9.41 -38.19
CA ALA A 361 -46.22 9.88 -37.03
C ALA A 361 -45.95 8.76 -35.98
N SER A 362 -44.85 8.92 -35.22
CA SER A 362 -44.77 8.92 -33.73
C SER A 362 -45.44 7.80 -32.88
N GLU A 363 -45.00 7.30 -31.73
CA GLU A 363 -43.96 7.59 -30.70
C GLU A 363 -43.54 6.20 -30.09
N GLY A 364 -42.50 5.97 -29.28
CA GLY A 364 -41.50 6.80 -28.59
C GLY A 364 -40.87 6.00 -27.44
N SER A 365 -39.83 6.54 -26.79
CA SER A 365 -38.95 5.93 -25.74
C SER A 365 -38.04 4.79 -26.23
N ASP A 366 -36.70 4.92 -26.26
CA ASP A 366 -35.69 5.41 -25.29
C ASP A 366 -35.37 4.47 -24.14
N ALA A 367 -34.19 3.85 -24.24
CA ALA A 367 -33.11 3.71 -23.25
C ALA A 367 -32.18 2.57 -23.76
N GLU A 368 -30.92 2.78 -24.14
CA GLU A 368 -29.78 3.23 -23.29
C GLU A 368 -29.69 2.40 -21.98
N VAL A 369 -28.56 1.82 -21.54
CA VAL A 369 -27.12 2.03 -21.79
C VAL A 369 -26.40 0.66 -21.67
N SER A 370 -25.34 0.44 -22.46
CA SER A 370 -23.97 0.05 -22.02
C SER A 370 -23.28 -0.80 -23.11
N ASP A 371 -22.15 -0.40 -23.73
CA ASP A 371 -20.78 -0.27 -23.17
C ASP A 371 -20.31 -1.52 -22.38
N LYS A 372 -19.08 -2.06 -22.40
CA LYS A 372 -17.80 -1.94 -23.17
C LYS A 372 -17.12 -3.31 -22.97
N ALA A 373 -16.28 -3.90 -23.83
CA ALA A 373 -15.89 -3.66 -25.23
C ALA A 373 -15.20 -4.95 -25.77
N HIS A 374 -14.89 -5.00 -27.07
CA HIS A 374 -13.82 -5.86 -27.61
C HIS A 374 -12.65 -4.98 -28.07
N LYS A 375 -11.43 -5.30 -27.64
CA LYS A 375 -10.20 -4.78 -28.25
C LYS A 375 -9.22 -5.92 -28.49
N HIS A 376 -9.00 -6.22 -29.77
CA HIS A 376 -7.99 -7.16 -30.24
C HIS A 376 -6.69 -6.44 -30.61
N HIS A 377 -5.57 -7.10 -30.30
CA HIS A 377 -4.30 -7.16 -31.06
C HIS A 377 -3.35 -5.94 -31.22
N ARG A 378 -2.10 -6.23 -30.82
CA ARG A 378 -0.83 -6.31 -31.62
C ARG A 378 0.27 -5.26 -31.40
N GLY A 379 1.52 -5.76 -31.48
CA GLY A 379 2.81 -5.05 -31.36
C GLY A 379 3.59 -5.59 -30.16
N LEU A 380 4.55 -6.53 -30.21
CA LEU A 380 5.55 -6.98 -31.20
C LEU A 380 6.88 -6.18 -31.17
N LEU A 381 7.92 -6.87 -30.65
CA LEU A 381 9.38 -6.64 -30.79
C LEU A 381 10.04 -5.41 -30.12
N GLY A 382 11.04 -5.71 -29.29
CA GLY A 382 11.99 -4.76 -28.70
C GLY A 382 12.93 -5.50 -27.73
N GLY A 383 13.95 -6.18 -28.26
CA GLY A 383 14.82 -7.05 -27.46
C GLY A 383 15.94 -6.30 -26.74
N PHE A 384 16.35 -6.82 -25.59
CA PHE A 384 17.69 -6.57 -25.03
C PHE A 384 18.22 -7.82 -24.32
N SER A 385 19.46 -8.17 -24.59
CA SER A 385 20.18 -9.29 -23.99
C SER A 385 21.62 -8.84 -23.77
N LEU A 386 22.09 -8.83 -22.50
CA LEU A 386 23.46 -9.18 -22.09
C LEU A 386 23.61 -9.17 -20.55
N MET A 387 24.58 -9.93 -20.03
CA MET A 387 24.96 -10.11 -18.60
C MET A 387 23.90 -10.81 -17.75
N GLN A 388 24.03 -12.09 -17.34
CA GLN A 388 25.20 -12.96 -17.15
C GLN A 388 26.13 -12.55 -15.97
N ASP A 389 26.34 -13.52 -15.09
CA ASP A 389 27.29 -13.60 -13.97
C ASP A 389 27.03 -12.80 -12.69
N TYR A 390 26.07 -13.27 -11.88
CA TYR A 390 26.25 -13.31 -10.42
C TYR A 390 25.77 -14.65 -9.86
N VAL A 391 26.71 -15.50 -9.42
CA VAL A 391 26.44 -16.79 -8.77
C VAL A 391 26.72 -16.66 -7.26
N PRO A 392 25.69 -16.61 -6.40
CA PRO A 392 25.88 -16.81 -4.97
C PRO A 392 26.22 -18.29 -4.73
N LYS A 393 27.31 -18.55 -4.02
CA LYS A 393 27.61 -19.91 -3.53
C LYS A 393 26.56 -20.31 -2.49
N PRO A 394 26.11 -21.57 -2.45
CA PRO A 394 25.26 -22.05 -1.36
C PRO A 394 26.09 -22.21 -0.09
N ASP A 395 25.86 -21.37 0.91
CA ASP A 395 26.38 -21.60 2.25
C ASP A 395 25.64 -22.78 2.89
N ASN A 396 26.40 -23.84 3.14
CA ASN A 396 25.90 -25.12 3.63
C ASN A 396 25.57 -25.03 5.13
N THR A 397 24.43 -24.40 5.46
CA THR A 397 23.87 -24.40 6.82
C THR A 397 22.71 -25.36 6.89
N THR A 398 22.95 -26.58 7.38
CA THR A 398 21.91 -27.59 7.58
C THR A 398 20.87 -27.12 8.60
N PRO A 399 19.59 -26.97 8.21
CA PRO A 399 18.53 -26.71 9.18
C PRO A 399 18.27 -27.97 10.01
N THR A 400 18.19 -27.80 11.32
CA THR A 400 17.83 -28.86 12.28
C THR A 400 16.42 -29.39 11.98
N PRO A 401 16.19 -30.72 11.99
CA PRO A 401 14.88 -31.28 11.64
C PRO A 401 13.84 -30.94 12.71
N ALA A 402 12.94 -30.00 12.40
CA ALA A 402 11.71 -29.81 13.15
C ALA A 402 10.84 -31.07 13.09
N LYS A 403 10.05 -31.32 14.15
CA LYS A 403 9.19 -32.51 14.29
C LYS A 403 8.32 -32.71 13.04
N VAL A 404 8.51 -33.85 12.36
CA VAL A 404 7.67 -34.27 11.23
C VAL A 404 6.28 -34.66 11.73
N GLY A 405 5.37 -33.68 11.78
CA GLY A 405 3.95 -33.96 11.65
C GLY A 405 3.65 -34.45 10.24
N LYS A 406 2.78 -35.46 10.09
CA LYS A 406 2.34 -35.92 8.76
C LYS A 406 1.64 -34.76 8.04
N ALA A 407 2.26 -34.24 6.98
CA ALA A 407 1.62 -33.28 6.11
C ALA A 407 0.38 -33.91 5.45
N PRO A 408 -0.80 -33.27 5.49
CA PRO A 408 -2.00 -33.79 4.86
C PRO A 408 -1.87 -33.71 3.33
N THR A 409 -1.74 -34.86 2.67
CA THR A 409 -1.63 -34.96 1.20
C THR A 409 -2.95 -34.74 0.46
N ALA A 410 -4.07 -34.59 1.18
CA ALA A 410 -5.41 -34.46 0.63
C ALA A 410 -6.06 -33.11 1.00
N ALA A 411 -5.47 -32.01 0.53
CA ALA A 411 -6.14 -30.70 0.55
C ALA A 411 -7.25 -30.69 -0.52
N LEU A 412 -8.47 -30.32 -0.14
CA LEU A 412 -9.60 -30.23 -1.06
C LEU A 412 -9.45 -28.98 -1.94
N VAL A 413 -9.65 -29.12 -3.26
CA VAL A 413 -9.73 -27.97 -4.17
C VAL A 413 -11.04 -27.23 -3.88
N THR A 414 -10.92 -25.95 -3.53
CA THR A 414 -12.04 -25.03 -3.27
C THR A 414 -12.03 -23.87 -4.26
N ALA A 415 -13.12 -23.10 -4.32
CA ALA A 415 -13.19 -21.89 -5.15
C ALA A 415 -12.06 -20.89 -4.84
N GLU A 416 -11.65 -20.76 -3.57
CA GLU A 416 -10.50 -19.93 -3.18
C GLU A 416 -9.20 -20.40 -3.84
N THR A 417 -8.96 -21.72 -3.91
CA THR A 417 -7.73 -22.28 -4.52
C THR A 417 -7.72 -22.22 -6.06
N MET A 418 -8.87 -21.92 -6.68
CA MET A 418 -8.96 -21.62 -8.11
C MET A 418 -8.82 -20.13 -8.42
N ALA A 419 -8.86 -19.27 -7.39
CA ALA A 419 -8.71 -17.82 -7.48
C ALA A 419 -7.47 -17.29 -6.72
N ASP A 420 -6.54 -18.19 -6.37
CA ASP A 420 -5.21 -17.85 -5.84
C ASP A 420 -4.33 -17.46 -7.04
N PRO A 421 -3.64 -16.30 -7.04
CA PRO A 421 -2.89 -15.81 -8.20
C PRO A 421 -1.75 -16.75 -8.65
N ARG A 422 -1.33 -17.67 -7.78
CA ARG A 422 -0.41 -18.77 -8.14
C ARG A 422 -1.03 -19.80 -9.10
N SER A 423 -2.30 -19.65 -9.50
CA SER A 423 -2.98 -20.43 -10.54
C SER A 423 -2.38 -20.30 -11.93
N ASP A 424 -1.53 -19.28 -12.16
CA ASP A 424 -1.09 -18.91 -13.51
C ASP A 424 0.43 -19.12 -13.75
N LEU A 425 1.24 -19.22 -12.70
CA LEU A 425 2.69 -19.58 -12.69
C LEU A 425 3.09 -20.79 -13.57
N ALA A 426 4.38 -20.99 -13.87
CA ALA A 426 4.83 -22.26 -14.45
C ALA A 426 4.79 -23.41 -13.40
N VAL A 427 4.80 -24.66 -13.86
CA VAL A 427 4.81 -25.84 -12.97
C VAL A 427 6.17 -25.95 -12.25
N GLU A 428 7.22 -25.47 -12.91
CA GLU A 428 8.59 -25.34 -12.44
C GLU A 428 8.68 -24.37 -11.25
N ASP A 429 8.06 -23.20 -11.36
CA ASP A 429 8.04 -22.16 -10.32
C ASP A 429 7.20 -22.59 -9.12
N LEU A 430 6.01 -23.17 -9.37
CA LEU A 430 5.18 -23.77 -8.32
C LEU A 430 5.95 -24.86 -7.56
N ASN A 431 6.74 -25.68 -8.26
CA ASN A 431 7.61 -26.68 -7.64
C ASN A 431 8.78 -26.06 -6.86
N ALA A 432 9.30 -24.91 -7.27
CA ALA A 432 10.30 -24.17 -6.51
C ALA A 432 9.72 -23.64 -5.18
N ILE A 433 8.53 -23.04 -5.22
CA ILE A 433 7.81 -22.56 -4.02
C ILE A 433 7.52 -23.72 -3.06
N LEU A 434 6.99 -24.85 -3.57
CA LEU A 434 6.73 -26.05 -2.76
C LEU A 434 8.00 -26.54 -2.04
N ARG A 435 9.15 -26.58 -2.73
CA ARG A 435 10.45 -26.96 -2.12
C ARG A 435 10.88 -25.99 -1.02
N VAL A 436 10.74 -24.68 -1.23
CA VAL A 436 11.07 -23.66 -0.21
C VAL A 436 10.19 -23.81 1.04
N ARG A 437 8.93 -24.23 0.87
CA ARG A 437 7.99 -24.53 1.97
C ARG A 437 8.18 -25.93 2.59
N GLY A 438 9.14 -26.72 2.12
CA GLY A 438 9.37 -28.10 2.60
C GLY A 438 8.28 -29.10 2.19
N LEU A 439 7.45 -28.75 1.20
CA LEU A 439 6.39 -29.60 0.67
C LEU A 439 6.91 -30.48 -0.48
N PRO A 440 6.36 -31.69 -0.67
CA PRO A 440 6.71 -32.51 -1.84
C PRO A 440 6.23 -31.82 -3.12
N ALA A 441 7.10 -31.86 -4.14
CA ALA A 441 6.82 -31.37 -5.49
C ALA A 441 5.56 -32.02 -6.09
N LYS A 442 4.97 -31.36 -7.11
CA LYS A 442 3.79 -31.87 -7.79
C LYS A 442 4.07 -33.19 -8.50
N ASN A 443 3.29 -34.22 -8.21
CA ASN A 443 3.34 -35.49 -8.93
C ASN A 443 2.69 -35.37 -10.32
N ALA A 444 3.02 -36.29 -11.24
CA ALA A 444 2.43 -36.30 -12.58
C ALA A 444 0.90 -36.53 -12.57
N GLU A 445 0.42 -37.31 -11.59
CA GLU A 445 -1.01 -37.60 -11.37
C GLU A 445 -1.75 -36.46 -10.64
N GLU A 446 -1.04 -35.49 -10.08
CA GLU A 446 -1.64 -34.43 -9.27
C GLU A 446 -2.05 -33.23 -10.12
N SER A 447 -3.32 -32.82 -9.98
CA SER A 447 -3.83 -31.61 -10.61
C SER A 447 -3.13 -30.36 -10.06
N ARG A 448 -2.90 -29.37 -10.93
CA ARG A 448 -2.27 -28.09 -10.54
C ARG A 448 -2.96 -27.47 -9.32
N PHE A 449 -4.29 -27.40 -9.35
CA PHE A 449 -5.09 -26.82 -8.26
C PHE A 449 -5.00 -27.61 -6.95
N GLN A 450 -4.68 -28.90 -6.99
CA GLN A 450 -4.48 -29.72 -5.79
C GLN A 450 -3.13 -29.41 -5.13
N ALA A 451 -2.07 -29.20 -5.92
CA ALA A 451 -0.79 -28.73 -5.40
C ALA A 451 -0.88 -27.30 -4.83
N ILE A 452 -1.63 -26.42 -5.48
CA ILE A 452 -1.96 -25.09 -4.94
C ILE A 452 -2.76 -25.24 -3.64
N ALA A 453 -3.78 -26.10 -3.57
CA ALA A 453 -4.54 -26.34 -2.35
C ALA A 453 -3.65 -26.82 -1.18
N ARG A 454 -2.63 -27.65 -1.43
CA ARG A 454 -1.61 -28.03 -0.44
C ARG A 454 -0.77 -26.83 0.01
N LEU A 455 -0.36 -25.97 -0.91
CA LEU A 455 0.39 -24.74 -0.61
C LEU A 455 -0.45 -23.76 0.22
N CYS A 456 -1.69 -23.47 -0.19
CA CYS A 456 -2.60 -22.61 0.56
C CYS A 456 -2.94 -23.20 1.96
N ALA A 457 -2.94 -24.52 2.13
CA ALA A 457 -3.11 -25.16 3.44
C ALA A 457 -1.89 -24.91 4.33
N ALA A 458 -0.68 -25.14 3.83
CA ALA A 458 0.56 -24.85 4.56
C ALA A 458 0.69 -23.36 4.92
N ASP A 459 0.31 -22.45 4.01
CA ASP A 459 0.27 -21.02 4.28
C ASP A 459 -0.72 -20.67 5.40
N ARG A 460 -1.92 -21.28 5.40
CA ARG A 460 -2.92 -21.13 6.47
C ARG A 460 -2.48 -21.73 7.81
N ASP A 461 -1.48 -22.62 7.84
CA ASP A 461 -0.89 -23.16 9.07
C ASP A 461 0.28 -22.33 9.62
N MET A 462 0.91 -21.46 8.81
CA MET A 462 1.98 -20.55 9.26
C MET A 462 1.52 -19.53 10.30
N SER A 463 2.36 -19.20 11.28
CA SER A 463 2.05 -18.16 12.25
C SER A 463 2.09 -16.76 11.60
N THR A 464 1.50 -15.77 12.28
CA THR A 464 1.55 -14.37 11.85
C THR A 464 2.96 -13.77 11.90
N ALA A 465 3.89 -14.38 12.63
CA ALA A 465 5.30 -14.05 12.64
C ALA A 465 6.00 -14.61 11.39
N ASP A 466 5.82 -15.91 11.08
CA ASP A 466 6.44 -16.56 9.93
C ASP A 466 6.02 -15.92 8.59
N LEU A 467 4.74 -15.55 8.47
CA LEU A 467 4.22 -14.79 7.32
C LEU A 467 4.90 -13.43 7.16
N HIS A 468 5.14 -12.73 8.26
CA HIS A 468 5.79 -11.42 8.25
C HIS A 468 7.29 -11.52 7.97
N ASP A 469 7.96 -12.56 8.47
CA ASP A 469 9.36 -12.83 8.16
C ASP A 469 9.55 -13.32 6.71
N THR A 470 8.56 -14.03 6.15
CA THR A 470 8.51 -14.34 4.71
C THR A 470 8.41 -13.04 3.89
N LEU A 471 7.44 -12.17 4.18
CA LEU A 471 7.28 -10.89 3.47
C LEU A 471 8.54 -10.00 3.60
N ARG A 472 9.21 -10.00 4.76
CA ARG A 472 10.49 -9.31 4.95
C ARG A 472 11.61 -9.83 4.06
N ARG A 473 11.69 -11.15 3.80
CA ARG A 473 12.66 -11.72 2.83
C ARG A 473 12.36 -11.30 1.39
N TYR A 474 11.10 -11.01 1.09
CA TYR A 474 10.65 -10.43 -0.18
C TYR A 474 10.72 -8.89 -0.19
N PHE A 475 11.29 -8.27 0.84
CA PHE A 475 11.37 -6.81 1.05
C PHE A 475 10.00 -6.08 1.11
N ILE A 476 8.89 -6.81 1.23
CA ILE A 476 7.53 -6.28 1.32
C ILE A 476 7.21 -5.86 2.76
N LYS A 477 6.90 -4.57 2.95
CA LYS A 477 6.55 -3.97 4.26
C LYS A 477 5.04 -3.79 4.44
N ILE A 478 4.31 -4.88 4.68
CA ILE A 478 2.85 -4.83 4.91
C ILE A 478 2.49 -4.86 6.42
N LYS A 479 1.84 -3.80 6.87
CA LYS A 479 1.05 -3.76 8.12
C LYS A 479 -0.38 -4.13 7.76
N GLY A 480 -0.93 -5.18 8.39
CA GLY A 480 -2.23 -5.69 8.00
C GLY A 480 -2.67 -6.92 8.78
N THR A 481 -3.90 -7.36 8.51
CA THR A 481 -4.50 -8.59 9.05
C THR A 481 -3.75 -9.84 8.56
N ARG A 482 -4.00 -11.00 9.20
CA ARG A 482 -3.40 -12.28 8.76
C ARG A 482 -3.78 -12.62 7.32
N GLN A 483 -5.01 -12.27 6.89
CA GLN A 483 -5.51 -12.53 5.54
C GLN A 483 -4.82 -11.64 4.49
N GLU A 484 -4.61 -10.36 4.78
CA GLU A 484 -3.83 -9.45 3.90
C GLU A 484 -2.39 -9.95 3.72
N LYS A 485 -1.74 -10.41 4.80
CA LYS A 485 -0.39 -10.99 4.71
C LYS A 485 -0.34 -12.28 3.89
N LEU A 486 -1.35 -13.15 4.03
CA LEU A 486 -1.46 -14.38 3.21
C LEU A 486 -1.62 -14.05 1.73
N ARG A 487 -2.52 -13.11 1.40
CA ARG A 487 -2.74 -12.63 0.04
C ARG A 487 -1.46 -12.04 -0.57
N ALA A 488 -0.77 -11.16 0.13
CA ALA A 488 0.44 -10.53 -0.38
C ALA A 488 1.62 -11.50 -0.59
N VAL A 489 1.72 -12.57 0.21
CA VAL A 489 2.68 -13.66 -0.04
C VAL A 489 2.33 -14.39 -1.34
N ALA A 490 1.04 -14.62 -1.62
CA ALA A 490 0.60 -15.27 -2.85
C ALA A 490 0.79 -14.38 -4.10
N GLU A 491 0.43 -13.09 -4.02
CA GLU A 491 0.57 -12.11 -5.10
C GLU A 491 2.04 -11.92 -5.50
N TYR A 492 2.96 -11.77 -4.54
CA TYR A 492 4.39 -11.69 -4.83
C TYR A 492 4.97 -12.98 -5.41
N GLU A 493 4.60 -14.14 -4.87
CA GLU A 493 5.05 -15.43 -5.41
C GLU A 493 4.48 -15.71 -6.81
N ALA A 494 3.36 -15.09 -7.19
CA ALA A 494 2.81 -15.10 -8.55
C ALA A 494 3.47 -14.06 -9.49
N GLY A 495 4.24 -13.11 -8.96
CA GLY A 495 4.85 -12.01 -9.73
C GLY A 495 3.93 -10.82 -10.00
N GLU A 496 2.87 -10.64 -9.21
CA GLU A 496 1.93 -9.50 -9.31
C GLU A 496 2.31 -8.29 -8.45
N LEU A 497 3.32 -8.43 -7.58
CA LEU A 497 3.92 -7.40 -6.70
C LEU A 497 5.43 -7.29 -6.92
#